data_AF-A0A6A3D5H1-F1
#
_entry.id   AF-A0A6A3D5H1-F1
#
_cell.length_a   1.000
_cell.length_b   1.000
_cell.length_c   1.000
_cell.angle_alpha   90.00
_cell.angle_beta   90.00
_cell.angle_gamma   90.00
#
_symmetry.space_group_name_H-M   'P 1'
#
loop_
_entity.id
_entity.type
_entity.pdbx_description
1 polymer ?
#
loop_
_entity_poly.entity_id
_entity_poly.type
_entity_poly.pdbx_seq_one_letter_code
_entity_poly.pdbx_strand_id
1 'polypeptide(L)'
;MCTLIPDSSSSHIEYTPGGLIYKPGGSNLQHATTISFILLVHAKYLDRTSQTVNCGNEFVSPVTLRMQAKKQVDYILGENPMGLSYMVGYGNYFPQRIHHRGSSLPSVKDHPEFIGCKEGSNYFNSTDPNPNILVGAIVGGPGEDDVYGDDSGDFRQSEPTTYINAPLVGVLAYLAANPNPS
;
A
#
# COMPACT_ATOMS: atom_id res chain seq x y z
N MET A 1 -15.71 -11.98 -2.67
CA MET A 1 -15.34 -12.17 -1.25
C MET A 1 -14.60 -13.48 -1.07
N CYS A 2 -15.21 -14.63 -1.34
CA CYS A 2 -14.54 -15.92 -1.18
C CYS A 2 -13.21 -16.04 -1.93
N THR A 3 -13.09 -15.43 -3.12
CA THR A 3 -11.83 -15.37 -3.88
C THR A 3 -10.63 -14.74 -3.14
N LEU A 4 -10.88 -13.98 -2.06
CA LEU A 4 -9.85 -13.33 -1.23
C LEU A 4 -9.40 -14.19 -0.05
N ILE A 5 -10.08 -15.31 0.19
CA ILE A 5 -9.88 -16.18 1.34
C ILE A 5 -8.99 -17.34 0.90
N PRO A 6 -7.74 -17.43 1.39
CA PRO A 6 -6.76 -18.42 0.94
C PRO A 6 -7.30 -19.86 0.98
N ASP A 7 -7.99 -20.21 2.05
CA ASP A 7 -8.46 -21.59 2.30
C ASP A 7 -9.81 -21.92 1.64
N SER A 8 -10.39 -20.99 0.87
CA SER A 8 -11.65 -21.24 0.17
C SER A 8 -11.45 -22.04 -1.12
N SER A 9 -12.46 -22.82 -1.49
CA SER A 9 -12.48 -23.58 -2.76
C SER A 9 -12.55 -22.70 -4.02
N SER A 10 -12.68 -21.38 -3.86
CA SER A 10 -12.76 -20.40 -4.96
C SER A 10 -11.63 -19.37 -4.89
N SER A 11 -10.57 -19.65 -4.12
CA SER A 11 -9.41 -18.77 -3.99
C SER A 11 -8.67 -18.67 -5.32
N HIS A 12 -8.51 -17.44 -5.81
CA HIS A 12 -7.77 -17.12 -7.02
C HIS A 12 -6.93 -15.85 -6.88
N ILE A 13 -6.89 -15.24 -5.69
CA ILE A 13 -5.97 -14.14 -5.42
C ILE A 13 -4.65 -14.69 -4.95
N GLU A 14 -3.56 -14.07 -5.40
CA GLU A 14 -2.23 -14.44 -4.98
C GLU A 14 -1.84 -13.63 -3.74
N TYR A 15 -0.97 -14.23 -2.95
CA TYR A 15 -0.33 -13.57 -1.83
C TYR A 15 1.18 -13.71 -2.00
N THR A 16 1.91 -12.65 -1.69
CA THR A 16 3.38 -12.76 -1.54
C THR A 16 3.70 -13.71 -0.37
N PRO A 17 4.93 -14.26 -0.29
CA PRO A 17 5.36 -15.03 0.88
C PRO A 17 5.14 -14.30 2.23
N GLY A 18 5.27 -12.98 2.26
CA GLY A 18 5.01 -12.12 3.42
C GLY A 18 3.53 -11.85 3.70
N GLY A 19 2.62 -12.31 2.83
CA GLY A 19 1.17 -12.24 3.05
C GLY A 19 0.50 -10.96 2.56
N LEU A 20 1.14 -10.21 1.65
CA LEU A 20 0.53 -9.09 0.94
C LEU A 20 -0.35 -9.63 -0.19
N ILE A 21 -1.56 -9.07 -0.36
CA ILE A 21 -2.39 -9.33 -1.53
C ILE A 21 -1.63 -8.89 -2.78
N TYR A 22 -1.41 -9.82 -3.70
CA TYR A 22 -0.64 -9.59 -4.91
C TYR A 22 -1.48 -9.75 -6.17
N LYS A 23 -1.29 -8.83 -7.11
CA LYS A 23 -1.78 -8.93 -8.47
C LYS A 23 -0.71 -8.43 -9.45
N PRO A 24 -0.39 -9.21 -10.51
CA PRO A 24 0.57 -8.80 -11.51
C PRO A 24 0.18 -7.49 -12.22
N GLY A 25 1.15 -6.62 -12.52
CA GLY A 25 0.91 -5.39 -13.29
C GLY A 25 1.64 -4.13 -12.80
N GLY A 26 2.38 -4.21 -11.69
CA GLY A 26 3.00 -3.05 -11.06
C GLY A 26 2.01 -2.27 -10.18
N SER A 27 2.54 -1.37 -9.36
CA SER A 27 1.81 -0.58 -8.37
C SER A 27 0.89 -1.43 -7.51
N ASN A 28 1.38 -2.58 -7.04
CA ASN A 28 0.58 -3.63 -6.42
C ASN A 28 -0.26 -3.14 -5.21
N LEU A 29 0.28 -2.19 -4.43
CA LEU A 29 -0.44 -1.65 -3.27
C LEU A 29 -1.77 -0.98 -3.62
N GLN A 30 -2.02 -0.60 -4.88
CA GLN A 30 -3.35 -0.14 -5.31
C GLN A 30 -4.44 -1.19 -5.06
N HIS A 31 -4.09 -2.47 -5.21
CA HIS A 31 -5.00 -3.58 -5.03
C HIS A 31 -5.16 -3.89 -3.55
N ALA A 32 -4.06 -3.97 -2.80
CA ALA A 32 -4.09 -4.22 -1.36
C ALA A 32 -4.92 -3.16 -0.62
N THR A 33 -4.73 -1.86 -0.92
CA THR A 33 -5.48 -0.78 -0.26
C THR A 33 -6.96 -0.79 -0.66
N THR A 34 -7.28 -0.94 -1.95
CA THR A 34 -8.66 -1.00 -2.45
C THR A 34 -9.40 -2.20 -1.89
N ILE A 35 -8.79 -3.39 -1.92
CA ILE A 35 -9.41 -4.60 -1.39
C ILE A 35 -9.62 -4.49 0.12
N SER A 36 -8.66 -3.94 0.86
CA SER A 36 -8.81 -3.70 2.30
C SER A 36 -10.00 -2.79 2.61
N PHE A 37 -10.22 -1.75 1.82
CA PHE A 37 -11.40 -0.88 1.96
C PHE A 37 -12.69 -1.65 1.73
N ILE A 38 -12.77 -2.46 0.66
CA ILE A 38 -13.96 -3.25 0.35
C ILE A 38 -14.21 -4.33 1.43
N LEU A 39 -13.16 -4.96 1.96
CA LEU A 39 -13.26 -5.91 3.06
C LEU A 39 -13.94 -5.29 4.28
N LEU A 40 -13.54 -4.08 4.67
CA LEU A 40 -14.16 -3.35 5.78
C LEU A 40 -15.61 -2.93 5.51
N VAL A 41 -15.90 -2.46 4.30
CA VAL A 41 -17.27 -2.14 3.88
C VAL A 41 -18.16 -3.37 3.98
N HIS A 42 -17.67 -4.52 3.51
CA HIS A 42 -18.43 -5.77 3.55
C HIS A 42 -18.57 -6.32 4.96
N ALA A 43 -17.54 -6.23 5.80
CA ALA A 43 -17.63 -6.58 7.22
C ALA A 43 -18.75 -5.79 7.92
N LYS A 44 -18.79 -4.48 7.70
CA LYS A 44 -19.84 -3.61 8.25
C LYS A 44 -21.24 -3.98 7.75
N TYR A 45 -21.36 -4.44 6.51
CA TYR A 45 -22.63 -4.95 5.98
C TYR A 45 -23.05 -6.23 6.72
N LEU A 46 -22.15 -7.21 6.83
CA LEU A 46 -22.42 -8.49 7.48
C LEU A 46 -22.77 -8.34 8.96
N ASP A 47 -22.09 -7.44 9.70
CA ASP A 47 -22.43 -7.11 11.08
C ASP A 47 -23.88 -6.57 11.19
N ARG A 48 -24.25 -5.65 10.29
CA ARG A 48 -25.59 -5.03 10.30
C ARG A 48 -26.71 -6.01 9.94
N THR A 49 -26.43 -7.00 9.11
CA THR A 49 -27.40 -8.01 8.70
C THR A 49 -27.32 -9.29 9.53
N SER A 50 -26.38 -9.39 10.49
CA SER A 50 -26.11 -10.60 11.27
C SER A 50 -25.85 -11.82 10.37
N GLN A 51 -25.08 -11.61 9.29
CA GLN A 51 -24.78 -12.64 8.28
C GLN A 51 -23.30 -13.03 8.28
N THR A 52 -23.03 -14.20 7.70
CA THR A 52 -21.69 -14.68 7.36
C THR A 52 -21.68 -15.08 5.88
N VAL A 53 -20.50 -15.08 5.26
CA VAL A 53 -20.36 -15.56 3.87
C VAL A 53 -19.91 -17.02 3.90
N ASN A 54 -20.67 -17.90 3.23
CA ASN A 54 -20.25 -19.27 3.01
C ASN A 54 -19.31 -19.33 1.78
N CYS A 55 -18.08 -19.78 1.99
CA CYS A 55 -17.05 -19.93 0.96
C CYS A 55 -16.68 -21.39 0.69
N GLY A 56 -17.66 -22.28 0.79
CA GLY A 56 -17.51 -23.71 0.58
C GLY A 56 -17.12 -24.39 1.89
N ASN A 57 -15.82 -24.50 2.12
CA ASN A 57 -15.26 -25.16 3.32
C ASN A 57 -15.15 -24.22 4.53
N GLU A 58 -15.30 -22.91 4.32
CA GLU A 58 -15.07 -21.89 5.33
C GLU A 58 -16.25 -20.92 5.44
N PHE A 59 -16.54 -20.49 6.67
CA PHE A 59 -17.49 -19.41 6.94
C PHE A 59 -16.73 -18.14 7.29
N VAL A 60 -16.88 -17.12 6.46
CA VAL A 60 -16.21 -15.84 6.64
C VAL A 60 -17.08 -14.91 7.46
N SER A 61 -16.58 -14.59 8.65
CA SER A 61 -17.22 -13.65 9.57
C SER A 61 -16.82 -12.20 9.29
N PRO A 62 -17.59 -11.21 9.79
CA PRO A 62 -17.16 -9.81 9.80
C PRO A 62 -15.77 -9.61 10.42
N VAL A 63 -15.49 -10.31 11.52
CA VAL A 63 -14.20 -10.29 12.21
C VAL A 63 -13.07 -10.72 11.28
N THR A 64 -13.25 -11.83 10.56
CA THR A 64 -12.28 -12.35 9.60
C THR A 64 -11.91 -11.31 8.54
N LEU A 65 -12.91 -10.61 7.99
CA LEU A 65 -12.68 -9.56 6.99
C LEU A 65 -11.94 -8.35 7.55
N ARG A 66 -12.27 -7.92 8.78
CA ARG A 66 -11.60 -6.80 9.45
C ARG A 66 -10.15 -7.13 9.77
N MET A 67 -9.88 -8.34 10.27
CA MET A 67 -8.52 -8.82 10.54
C MET A 67 -7.69 -8.91 9.25
N GLN A 68 -8.29 -9.38 8.15
CA GLN A 68 -7.60 -9.41 6.86
C GLN A 68 -7.24 -8.00 6.37
N ALA A 69 -8.16 -7.03 6.47
CA ALA A 69 -7.87 -5.65 6.12
C ALA A 69 -6.78 -5.04 7.02
N LYS A 70 -6.82 -5.31 8.33
CA LYS A 70 -5.78 -4.88 9.27
C LYS A 70 -4.41 -5.43 8.87
N LYS A 71 -4.32 -6.74 8.57
CA LYS A 71 -3.07 -7.39 8.15
C LYS A 71 -2.43 -6.69 6.94
N GLN A 72 -3.22 -6.26 5.96
CA GLN A 72 -2.70 -5.52 4.80
C GLN A 72 -2.19 -4.13 5.19
N VAL A 73 -2.86 -3.42 6.09
CA VAL A 73 -2.38 -2.13 6.61
C VAL A 73 -1.09 -2.30 7.40
N ASP A 74 -1.04 -3.29 8.27
CA ASP A 74 0.15 -3.59 9.07
C ASP A 74 1.34 -3.91 8.14
N TYR A 75 1.12 -4.73 7.11
CA TYR A 75 2.12 -4.99 6.07
C TYR A 75 2.60 -3.69 5.40
N ILE A 76 1.67 -2.82 4.96
CA ILE A 76 2.01 -1.53 4.33
C ILE A 76 2.82 -0.65 5.28
N LEU A 77 2.53 -0.71 6.58
CA LEU A 77 3.16 0.15 7.59
C LEU A 77 4.46 -0.41 8.18
N GLY A 78 4.82 -1.65 7.89
CA GLY A 78 6.14 -2.21 8.24
C GLY A 78 6.15 -3.65 8.75
N GLU A 79 5.00 -4.29 8.98
CA GLU A 79 4.92 -5.72 9.33
C GLU A 79 5.05 -6.60 8.08
N ASN A 80 6.22 -6.51 7.44
CA ASN A 80 6.57 -7.25 6.24
C ASN A 80 8.01 -7.78 6.33
N PRO A 81 8.44 -8.70 5.44
CA PRO A 81 9.77 -9.31 5.50
C PRO A 81 10.94 -8.32 5.47
N MET A 82 10.74 -7.12 4.92
CA MET A 82 11.75 -6.06 4.86
C MET A 82 11.76 -5.15 6.08
N GLY A 83 10.76 -5.20 6.95
CA GLY A 83 10.58 -4.23 8.04
C GLY A 83 10.42 -2.78 7.56
N LEU A 84 10.05 -2.59 6.29
CA LEU A 84 10.01 -1.30 5.60
C LEU A 84 8.58 -0.76 5.56
N SER A 85 8.36 0.46 6.02
CA SER A 85 7.07 1.12 5.78
C SER A 85 6.99 1.58 4.33
N TYR A 86 5.96 1.14 3.60
CA TYR A 86 5.68 1.64 2.25
C TYR A 86 4.96 3.00 2.25
N MET A 87 4.68 3.57 3.44
CA MET A 87 4.21 4.95 3.61
C MET A 87 5.41 5.88 3.87
N VAL A 88 5.66 6.79 2.94
CA VAL A 88 6.75 7.76 3.02
C VAL A 88 6.60 8.62 4.27
N GLY A 89 7.66 8.73 5.06
CA GLY A 89 7.70 9.50 6.30
C GLY A 89 7.01 8.84 7.50
N TYR A 90 6.61 7.57 7.40
CA TYR A 90 6.07 6.80 8.53
C TYR A 90 7.07 5.72 8.99
N GLY A 91 7.22 5.56 10.31
CA GLY A 91 8.16 4.62 10.89
C GLY A 91 9.64 5.06 10.75
N ASN A 92 10.56 4.17 11.13
CA ASN A 92 12.00 4.45 11.11
C ASN A 92 12.67 4.13 9.77
N TYR A 93 12.03 3.29 8.94
CA TYR A 93 12.53 2.85 7.65
C TYR A 93 11.40 2.99 6.63
N PHE A 94 11.60 3.82 5.62
CA PHE A 94 10.63 4.09 4.54
C PHE A 94 11.36 4.46 3.22
N PRO A 95 10.70 4.36 2.05
CA PRO A 95 11.25 4.75 0.75
C PRO A 95 11.77 6.18 0.72
N GLN A 96 13.00 6.36 0.27
CA GLN A 96 13.66 7.66 0.17
C GLN A 96 13.81 8.12 -1.28
N ARG A 97 13.67 7.23 -2.26
CA ARG A 97 13.89 7.51 -3.69
C ARG A 97 12.66 7.20 -4.54
N ILE A 98 11.53 7.81 -4.17
CA ILE A 98 10.25 7.59 -4.85
C ILE A 98 10.20 8.27 -6.23
N HIS A 99 9.44 7.70 -7.18
CA HIS A 99 9.22 8.26 -8.51
C HIS A 99 8.22 9.44 -8.47
N HIS A 100 8.61 10.56 -7.85
CA HIS A 100 7.76 11.75 -7.76
C HIS A 100 8.57 13.03 -7.98
N ARG A 101 8.25 13.80 -9.04
CA ARG A 101 9.01 15.00 -9.44
C ARG A 101 9.10 16.06 -8.35
N GLY A 102 7.99 16.34 -7.65
CA GLY A 102 7.99 17.30 -6.56
C GLY A 102 8.75 16.81 -5.31
N SER A 103 9.03 15.51 -5.22
CA SER A 103 9.85 14.94 -4.16
C SER A 103 11.34 15.01 -4.53
N SER A 104 11.68 14.63 -5.77
CA SER A 104 13.06 14.53 -6.26
C SER A 104 13.73 15.85 -6.65
N LEU A 105 12.96 16.84 -7.14
CA LEU A 105 13.50 18.16 -7.47
C LEU A 105 13.65 19.04 -6.21
N PRO A 106 14.67 19.91 -6.13
CA PRO A 106 14.81 20.84 -5.00
C PRO A 106 13.61 21.79 -4.95
N SER A 107 13.29 22.26 -3.75
CA SER A 107 12.22 23.24 -3.56
C SER A 107 12.59 24.59 -4.19
N VAL A 108 11.58 25.40 -4.54
CA VAL A 108 11.79 26.79 -5.03
C VAL A 108 12.54 27.65 -4.00
N LYS A 109 12.50 27.29 -2.72
CA LYS A 109 13.25 27.99 -1.66
C LYS A 109 14.75 27.75 -1.79
N ASP A 110 15.15 26.52 -2.12
CA ASP A 110 16.57 26.12 -2.20
C ASP A 110 17.14 26.27 -3.61
N HIS A 111 16.27 26.27 -4.63
CA HIS A 111 16.61 26.49 -6.02
C HIS A 111 15.55 27.40 -6.69
N PRO A 112 15.68 28.74 -6.57
CA PRO A 112 14.67 29.68 -7.08
C PRO A 112 14.73 29.89 -8.60
N GLU A 113 15.84 29.51 -9.23
CA GLU A 113 16.04 29.56 -10.68
C GLU A 113 15.11 28.57 -11.40
N PHE A 114 14.75 28.88 -12.64
CA PHE A 114 13.93 27.97 -13.44
C PHE A 114 14.73 26.72 -13.84
N ILE A 115 14.20 25.53 -13.54
CA ILE A 115 14.76 24.26 -14.01
C ILE A 115 14.26 23.99 -15.43
N GLY A 116 15.19 24.03 -16.40
CA GLY A 116 14.90 23.82 -17.81
C GLY A 116 14.54 22.39 -18.19
N CYS A 117 14.13 22.21 -19.44
CA CYS A 117 13.86 20.88 -20.01
C CYS A 117 15.10 19.98 -19.88
N LYS A 118 14.90 18.77 -19.34
CA LYS A 118 15.95 17.77 -19.07
C LYS A 118 16.99 18.14 -17.99
N GLU A 119 17.02 19.37 -17.49
CA GLU A 119 17.94 19.74 -16.38
C GLU A 119 17.59 19.01 -15.08
N GLY A 120 16.34 18.56 -14.95
CA GLY A 120 15.89 17.67 -13.87
C GLY A 120 16.54 16.27 -13.85
N SER A 121 17.23 15.86 -14.93
CA SER A 121 17.74 14.48 -15.07
C SER A 121 18.80 14.12 -14.03
N ASN A 122 19.58 15.11 -13.57
CA ASN A 122 20.59 14.88 -12.54
C ASN A 122 19.95 14.47 -11.20
N TYR A 123 18.79 15.04 -10.86
CA TYR A 123 18.04 14.66 -9.66
C TYR A 123 17.39 13.29 -9.82
N PHE A 124 16.84 13.00 -11.01
CA PHE A 124 16.24 11.70 -11.29
C PHE A 124 17.24 10.53 -11.25
N ASN A 125 18.45 10.76 -11.76
CA ASN A 125 19.54 9.76 -11.78
C ASN A 125 20.33 9.71 -10.47
N SER A 126 20.02 10.58 -9.49
CA SER A 126 20.74 10.60 -8.22
C SER A 126 20.47 9.33 -7.41
N THR A 127 21.51 8.86 -6.73
CA THR A 127 21.41 7.80 -5.72
C THR A 127 21.10 8.35 -4.32
N ASP A 128 21.10 9.67 -4.16
CA ASP A 128 20.77 10.32 -2.90
C ASP A 128 19.26 10.27 -2.63
N PRO A 129 18.83 10.35 -1.36
CA PRO A 129 17.43 10.57 -1.01
C PRO A 129 16.82 11.78 -1.73
N ASN A 130 15.53 11.69 -2.04
CA ASN A 130 14.77 12.82 -2.55
C ASN A 130 14.81 13.99 -1.54
N PRO A 131 15.09 15.24 -1.97
CA PRO A 131 15.23 16.38 -1.08
C PRO A 131 13.95 16.75 -0.33
N ASN A 132 12.77 16.43 -0.89
CA ASN A 132 11.50 16.69 -0.22
C ASN A 132 10.81 15.36 0.14
N ILE A 133 10.57 15.16 1.44
CA ILE A 133 9.82 14.01 1.94
C ILE A 133 8.34 14.21 1.62
N LEU A 134 7.78 13.35 0.76
CA LEU A 134 6.36 13.36 0.42
C LEU A 134 5.56 12.59 1.48
N VAL A 135 5.43 13.19 2.66
CA VAL A 135 4.83 12.55 3.84
C VAL A 135 3.43 11.99 3.54
N GLY A 136 3.22 10.73 3.90
CA GLY A 136 1.95 10.02 3.76
C GLY A 136 1.71 9.39 2.38
N ALA A 137 2.59 9.61 1.40
CA ALA A 137 2.49 8.94 0.11
C ALA A 137 2.74 7.43 0.26
N ILE A 138 1.88 6.61 -0.35
CA ILE A 138 2.11 5.17 -0.46
C ILE A 138 2.70 4.88 -1.84
N VAL A 139 3.84 4.22 -1.89
CA VAL A 139 4.47 3.78 -3.13
C VAL A 139 3.73 2.60 -3.77
N GLY A 140 4.10 2.21 -4.98
CA GLY A 140 3.58 1.02 -5.65
C GLY A 140 3.79 -0.28 -4.86
N GLY A 141 4.87 -0.36 -4.08
CA GLY A 141 5.19 -1.44 -3.16
C GLY A 141 5.99 -2.59 -3.79
N PRO A 142 6.11 -3.73 -3.09
CA PRO A 142 7.06 -4.78 -3.46
C PRO A 142 6.58 -5.62 -4.65
N GLY A 143 7.52 -6.41 -5.19
CA GLY A 143 7.24 -7.49 -6.12
C GLY A 143 6.54 -8.69 -5.47
N GLU A 144 6.35 -9.75 -6.27
CA GLU A 144 5.72 -11.01 -5.82
C GLU A 144 6.51 -11.73 -4.72
N ASP A 145 7.80 -11.44 -4.61
CA ASP A 145 8.78 -12.00 -3.69
C ASP A 145 9.01 -11.14 -2.44
N ASP A 146 8.14 -10.16 -2.19
CA ASP A 146 8.25 -9.16 -1.11
C ASP A 146 9.45 -8.19 -1.25
N VAL A 147 10.16 -8.18 -2.38
CA VAL A 147 11.34 -7.33 -2.57
C VAL A 147 10.95 -5.94 -3.08
N TYR A 148 11.53 -4.91 -2.47
CA TYR A 148 11.42 -3.51 -2.86
C TYR A 148 12.80 -2.85 -2.99
N GLY A 149 13.08 -2.26 -4.14
CA GLY A 149 14.43 -1.75 -4.46
C GLY A 149 14.76 -0.32 -4.00
N ASP A 150 13.76 0.48 -3.62
CA ASP A 150 13.87 1.94 -3.42
C ASP A 150 14.64 2.64 -4.56
N ASP A 151 14.17 2.42 -5.78
CA ASP A 151 14.72 2.99 -7.00
C ASP A 151 13.67 3.84 -7.72
N SER A 152 13.97 5.12 -7.92
CA SER A 152 13.14 6.04 -8.70
C SER A 152 13.06 5.63 -10.16
N GLY A 153 13.99 4.81 -10.68
CA GLY A 153 13.92 4.23 -12.02
C GLY A 153 12.81 3.19 -12.16
N ASP A 154 12.52 2.43 -11.11
CA ASP A 154 11.46 1.42 -11.09
C ASP A 154 10.12 2.02 -10.65
N PHE A 155 9.50 2.76 -11.56
CA PHE A 155 8.19 3.39 -11.33
C PHE A 155 7.10 2.38 -10.95
N ARG A 156 7.23 1.10 -11.28
CA ARG A 156 6.22 0.08 -10.91
C ARG A 156 6.18 -0.14 -9.41
N GLN A 157 7.32 -0.02 -8.73
CA GLN A 157 7.39 -0.14 -7.29
C GLN A 157 7.37 1.22 -6.60
N SER A 158 8.03 2.23 -7.14
CA SER A 158 8.33 3.47 -6.43
C SER A 158 7.39 4.64 -6.72
N GLU A 159 6.45 4.52 -7.67
CA GLU A 159 5.52 5.61 -8.00
C GLU A 159 4.36 5.69 -6.99
N PRO A 160 4.21 6.80 -6.25
CA PRO A 160 3.03 7.04 -5.44
C PRO A 160 1.89 7.57 -6.31
N THR A 161 0.65 7.18 -5.99
CA THR A 161 -0.52 7.66 -6.72
C THR A 161 -1.72 7.91 -5.83
N THR A 162 -2.60 8.82 -6.25
CA THR A 162 -3.80 9.19 -5.51
C THR A 162 -4.74 8.01 -5.30
N TYR A 163 -4.81 7.08 -6.25
CA TYR A 163 -5.69 5.91 -6.16
C TYR A 163 -5.17 4.82 -5.21
N ILE A 164 -3.88 4.81 -4.86
CA ILE A 164 -3.39 3.95 -3.76
C ILE A 164 -3.81 4.53 -2.42
N ASN A 165 -3.63 5.84 -2.23
CA ASN A 165 -3.94 6.55 -0.98
C ASN A 165 -5.45 6.67 -0.70
N ALA A 166 -6.26 6.95 -1.73
CA ALA A 166 -7.69 7.23 -1.57
C ALA A 166 -8.47 6.15 -0.79
N PRO A 167 -8.40 4.84 -1.13
CA PRO A 167 -9.06 3.80 -0.34
C PRO A 167 -8.40 3.61 1.03
N LEU A 168 -7.06 3.74 1.11
CA LEU A 168 -6.33 3.54 2.37
C LEU A 168 -6.74 4.55 3.45
N VAL A 169 -7.02 5.81 3.09
CA VAL A 169 -7.52 6.81 4.05
C VAL A 169 -8.78 6.32 4.76
N GLY A 170 -9.70 5.68 4.03
CA GLY A 170 -10.91 5.09 4.62
C GLY A 170 -10.62 3.91 5.55
N VAL A 171 -9.65 3.06 5.19
CA VAL A 171 -9.21 1.93 6.01
C VAL A 171 -8.55 2.41 7.31
N LEU A 172 -7.63 3.37 7.21
CA LEU A 172 -6.95 3.96 8.36
C LEU A 172 -7.94 4.66 9.29
N ALA A 173 -8.91 5.40 8.76
CA ALA A 173 -9.95 6.03 9.55
C ALA A 173 -10.78 4.99 10.33
N TYR A 174 -11.12 3.86 9.70
CA TYR A 174 -11.83 2.78 10.37
C TYR A 174 -11.00 2.17 11.52
N LEU A 175 -9.74 1.83 11.26
CA LEU A 175 -8.87 1.19 12.25
C LEU A 175 -8.51 2.14 13.40
N ALA A 176 -8.35 3.44 13.13
CA ALA A 176 -8.17 4.46 14.16
C ALA A 176 -9.38 4.55 15.10
N ALA A 177 -10.60 4.43 14.55
CA ALA A 177 -11.83 4.40 15.34
C ALA A 177 -12.11 3.04 16.01
N ASN A 178 -11.45 1.97 15.57
CA ASN A 178 -11.65 0.60 16.05
C ASN A 178 -10.30 -0.13 16.25
N PRO A 179 -9.53 0.22 17.31
CA PRO A 179 -8.16 -0.27 17.48
C PRO A 179 -8.06 -1.80 17.67
N ASN A 180 -9.14 -2.42 18.15
CA ASN A 180 -9.30 -3.87 18.26
C ASN A 180 -10.41 -4.33 17.30
N PRO A 181 -10.10 -4.59 16.02
CA PRO A 181 -11.09 -5.00 15.02
C PRO A 181 -11.54 -6.48 15.15
N SER A 182 -10.97 -7.20 16.12
CA SER A 182 -11.34 -8.56 16.54
C SER A 182 -12.73 -8.62 17.17
#